data_AF-A0AAV7JDH3-F1
#
_entry.id   AF-A0AAV7JDH3-F1
#
_cell.length_a   1.000
_cell.length_b   1.000
_cell.length_c   1.000
_cell.angle_alpha   90.00
_cell.angle_beta   90.00
_cell.angle_gamma   90.00
#
_symmetry.space_group_name_H-M   'P 1'
#
loop_
_entity.id
_entity.type
_entity.pdbx_description
1 polymer ?
#
loop_
_entity_poly.entity_id
_entity_poly.type
_entity_poly.pdbx_seq_one_letter_code
_entity_poly.pdbx_strand_id
1 'polypeptide(L)'
;MLDSSPSNFIFPPIIQGGRKRYFNRSWLRNYPWLVYSECLTGAFCKICVIFLDRNDKRVGKGGTQKVGYLVIHPFTGYKNAINHYDNHSKLAYHRECCAKSEAFKRVFENPGLDVRDQLNQERIKIKHLNRKRLVPIIEIILFLGRQELTFRGHRGESEKLIIEEPKQNDGNFRAALRLRLKGGIRF
;
A
#
# COMPACT_ATOMS: atom_id res chain seq x y z
N MET A 1 3.84 3.63 -3.99
CA MET A 1 3.56 4.86 -4.75
C MET A 1 2.77 4.48 -5.99
N LEU A 2 1.45 4.67 -5.98
CA LEU A 2 0.63 4.67 -7.20
C LEU A 2 0.53 6.13 -7.63
N ASP A 3 1.68 6.69 -8.01
CA ASP A 3 1.73 8.07 -8.46
C ASP A 3 1.29 8.11 -9.92
N SER A 4 0.50 9.13 -10.27
CA SER A 4 0.12 9.38 -11.65
C SER A 4 1.37 9.51 -12.51
N SER A 5 1.48 8.72 -13.58
CA SER A 5 2.66 8.76 -14.46
C SER A 5 2.97 10.20 -14.90
N PRO A 6 4.26 10.63 -14.89
CA PRO A 6 4.68 11.97 -15.28
C PRO A 6 4.05 12.40 -16.61
N SER A 7 3.78 13.70 -16.81
CA SER A 7 3.12 14.22 -18.02
C SER A 7 3.74 13.72 -19.32
N ASN A 8 5.04 13.46 -19.32
CA ASN A 8 5.83 13.05 -20.50
C ASN A 8 6.00 11.53 -20.63
N PHE A 9 5.42 10.73 -19.72
CA PHE A 9 5.47 9.27 -19.83
C PHE A 9 4.79 8.79 -21.12
N ILE A 10 5.51 8.00 -21.92
CA ILE A 10 5.02 7.41 -23.16
C ILE A 10 4.55 6.00 -22.84
N PHE A 11 3.24 5.76 -22.94
CA PHE A 11 2.70 4.43 -22.72
C PHE A 11 3.19 3.46 -23.80
N PRO A 12 3.65 2.24 -23.46
CA PRO A 12 4.09 1.28 -24.46
C PRO A 12 2.91 0.85 -25.35
N PRO A 13 3.16 0.63 -26.66
CA PRO A 13 2.14 0.15 -27.57
C PRO A 13 1.79 -1.30 -27.30
N ILE A 14 0.57 -1.67 -27.65
CA ILE A 14 0.13 -3.05 -27.78
C ILE A 14 -0.44 -3.28 -29.18
N ILE A 15 -0.38 -4.51 -29.67
CA ILE A 15 -0.99 -4.90 -30.95
C ILE A 15 -2.37 -5.49 -30.68
N GLN A 16 -3.43 -4.89 -31.25
CA GLN A 16 -4.80 -5.38 -31.12
C GLN A 16 -5.52 -5.33 -32.47
N GLY A 17 -5.89 -6.50 -32.99
CA GLY A 17 -6.52 -6.62 -34.30
C GLY A 17 -5.65 -6.03 -35.42
N GLY A 18 -4.35 -6.32 -35.38
CA GLY A 18 -3.37 -5.84 -36.37
C GLY A 18 -2.98 -4.37 -36.25
N ARG A 19 -3.53 -3.61 -35.29
CA ARG A 19 -3.23 -2.18 -35.11
C ARG A 19 -2.51 -1.92 -33.81
N LYS A 20 -1.51 -1.02 -33.85
CA LYS A 20 -0.88 -0.48 -32.63
C LYS A 20 -1.89 0.40 -31.89
N ARG A 21 -2.02 0.15 -30.58
CA ARG A 21 -2.88 0.93 -29.68
C ARG A 21 -2.10 1.29 -28.44
N TYR A 22 -2.46 2.42 -27.85
CA TYR A 22 -1.80 2.99 -26.68
C TYR A 22 -2.81 3.20 -25.58
N PHE A 23 -2.35 3.14 -24.34
CA PHE A 23 -3.16 3.60 -23.22
C PHE A 23 -3.39 5.12 -23.37
N ASN A 24 -4.64 5.56 -23.35
CA ASN A 24 -4.94 6.98 -23.48
C ASN A 24 -4.85 7.66 -22.12
N ARG A 25 -3.96 8.65 -22.01
CA ARG A 25 -3.76 9.47 -20.80
C ARG A 25 -5.06 10.11 -20.30
N SER A 26 -5.98 10.49 -21.19
CA SER A 26 -7.25 11.11 -20.80
C SER A 26 -8.10 10.20 -19.92
N TRP A 27 -7.92 8.88 -20.00
CA TRP A 27 -8.65 7.93 -19.16
C TRP A 27 -8.32 8.09 -17.67
N LEU A 28 -7.10 8.51 -17.32
CA LEU A 28 -6.73 8.78 -15.92
C LEU A 28 -7.53 9.94 -15.33
N ARG A 29 -7.90 10.92 -16.16
CA ARG A 29 -8.74 12.05 -15.75
C ARG A 29 -10.22 11.66 -15.69
N ASN A 30 -10.69 10.90 -16.68
CA ASN A 30 -12.10 10.53 -16.78
C ASN A 30 -12.51 9.43 -15.77
N TYR A 31 -11.56 8.60 -15.35
CA TYR A 31 -11.77 7.52 -14.38
C TYR A 31 -10.78 7.69 -13.22
N PRO A 32 -11.12 8.45 -12.16
CA PRO A 32 -10.18 8.78 -11.07
C PRO A 32 -9.64 7.56 -10.28
N TRP A 33 -10.31 6.41 -10.39
CA TRP A 33 -9.90 5.14 -9.81
C TRP A 33 -8.90 4.37 -10.69
N LEU A 34 -8.73 4.76 -11.96
CA LEU A 34 -7.85 4.10 -12.93
C LEU A 34 -6.40 4.56 -12.74
N VAL A 35 -5.47 3.61 -12.80
CA VAL A 35 -4.03 3.84 -12.80
C VAL A 35 -3.36 2.94 -13.83
N TYR A 36 -2.21 3.36 -14.33
CA TYR A 36 -1.37 2.54 -15.20
C TYR A 36 -0.19 1.98 -14.39
N SER A 37 0.05 0.68 -14.47
CA SER A 37 1.25 0.04 -13.92
C SER A 37 2.28 -0.11 -15.04
N GLU A 38 3.43 0.54 -14.89
CA GLU A 38 4.55 0.38 -15.81
C GLU A 38 5.13 -1.04 -15.74
N CYS A 39 5.38 -1.55 -14.52
CA CYS A 39 5.95 -2.88 -14.32
C CYS A 39 5.06 -4.00 -14.89
N LEU A 40 3.73 -3.84 -14.83
CA LEU A 40 2.77 -4.82 -15.35
C LEU A 40 2.18 -4.40 -16.71
N THR A 41 2.65 -3.29 -17.28
CA THR A 41 2.28 -2.76 -18.60
C THR A 41 0.78 -2.68 -18.90
N GLY A 42 -0.04 -2.22 -17.94
CA GLY A 42 -1.47 -2.07 -18.18
C GLY A 42 -2.25 -1.41 -17.05
N ALA A 43 -3.56 -1.30 -17.27
CA ALA A 43 -4.42 -0.52 -16.39
C ALA A 43 -4.98 -1.32 -15.22
N PHE A 44 -5.11 -0.66 -14.07
CA PHE A 44 -5.71 -1.19 -12.84
C PHE A 44 -6.69 -0.20 -12.22
N CYS A 45 -7.57 -0.70 -11.37
CA CYS A 45 -8.37 0.07 -10.45
C CYS A 45 -7.67 0.09 -9.09
N LYS A 46 -7.06 1.23 -8.72
CA LYS A 46 -6.30 1.36 -7.47
C LYS A 46 -7.16 1.06 -6.24
N ILE A 47 -8.44 1.41 -6.29
CA ILE A 47 -9.38 1.23 -5.19
C ILE A 47 -9.67 -0.26 -5.01
N CYS A 48 -10.06 -0.97 -6.07
CA CYS A 48 -10.35 -2.40 -5.98
C CYS A 48 -9.11 -3.23 -5.63
N VAL A 49 -7.93 -2.87 -6.13
CA VAL A 49 -6.66 -3.56 -5.80
C VAL A 49 -6.30 -3.46 -4.31
N ILE A 50 -6.72 -2.39 -3.64
CA ILE A 50 -6.43 -2.15 -2.21
C ILE A 50 -7.52 -2.74 -1.30
N PHE A 51 -8.79 -2.60 -1.67
CA PHE A 51 -9.93 -2.87 -0.79
C PHE A 51 -10.67 -4.19 -1.06
N LEU A 52 -10.26 -4.96 -2.07
CA LEU A 52 -10.64 -6.37 -2.22
C LEU A 52 -9.61 -7.29 -1.56
N ASP A 53 -10.10 -8.40 -1.00
CA ASP A 53 -9.22 -9.50 -0.65
C ASP A 53 -8.61 -10.08 -1.93
N ARG A 54 -7.28 -10.21 -1.96
CA ARG A 54 -6.55 -10.70 -3.14
C ARG A 54 -6.77 -12.20 -3.38
N ASN A 55 -7.24 -12.93 -2.37
CA ASN A 55 -7.57 -14.34 -2.50
C ASN A 55 -8.95 -14.55 -3.13
N ASP A 56 -9.80 -13.51 -3.15
CA ASP A 56 -11.15 -13.58 -3.69
C ASP A 56 -11.15 -13.42 -5.21
N LYS A 57 -10.95 -14.53 -5.92
CA LYS A 57 -11.16 -14.60 -7.38
C LYS A 57 -12.62 -14.44 -7.77
N ARG A 58 -13.54 -14.57 -6.80
CA ARG A 58 -14.98 -14.39 -6.99
C ARG A 58 -15.58 -13.66 -5.79
N VAL A 59 -16.49 -12.74 -6.06
CA VAL A 59 -17.14 -11.86 -5.08
C VAL A 59 -18.66 -11.90 -5.24
N GLY A 60 -19.37 -11.26 -4.31
CA GLY A 60 -20.82 -11.27 -4.24
C GLY A 60 -21.38 -12.52 -3.58
N LYS A 61 -22.70 -12.52 -3.30
CA LYS A 61 -23.38 -13.62 -2.63
C LYS A 61 -23.16 -14.93 -3.41
N GLY A 62 -22.58 -15.93 -2.74
CA GLY A 62 -22.26 -17.23 -3.34
C GLY A 62 -21.10 -17.22 -4.36
N GLY A 63 -20.28 -16.17 -4.43
CA GLY A 63 -19.12 -16.11 -5.34
C GLY A 63 -19.53 -16.10 -6.81
N THR A 64 -20.65 -15.49 -7.15
CA THR A 64 -21.20 -15.50 -8.52
C THR A 64 -20.37 -14.65 -9.48
N GLN A 65 -19.82 -13.53 -9.01
CA GLN A 65 -19.12 -12.55 -9.84
C GLN A 65 -17.62 -12.82 -9.86
N LYS A 66 -17.02 -13.04 -11.04
CA LYS A 66 -15.57 -13.19 -11.19
C LYS A 66 -14.85 -11.84 -11.07
N VAL A 67 -13.72 -11.82 -10.38
CA VAL A 67 -12.78 -10.71 -10.34
C VAL A 67 -11.65 -11.02 -11.32
N GLY A 68 -11.28 -10.06 -12.17
CA GLY A 68 -10.33 -10.31 -13.26
C GLY A 68 -9.54 -9.07 -13.64
N TYR A 69 -9.75 -8.58 -14.86
CA TYR A 69 -9.08 -7.38 -15.34
C TYR A 69 -9.35 -6.16 -14.47
N LEU A 70 -8.37 -5.25 -14.40
CA LEU A 70 -8.29 -4.08 -13.53
C LEU A 70 -8.01 -4.38 -12.05
N VAL A 71 -8.06 -5.64 -11.61
CA VAL A 71 -7.83 -6.00 -10.20
C VAL A 71 -6.71 -7.04 -10.08
N ILE A 72 -6.93 -8.24 -10.62
CA ILE A 72 -5.96 -9.34 -10.58
C ILE A 72 -4.99 -9.23 -11.75
N HIS A 73 -5.51 -8.86 -12.92
CA HIS A 73 -4.74 -8.74 -14.15
C HIS A 73 -4.79 -7.32 -14.72
N PRO A 74 -3.70 -6.83 -15.31
CA PRO A 74 -3.69 -5.55 -16.00
C PRO A 74 -4.68 -5.59 -17.17
N PHE A 75 -5.47 -4.54 -17.32
CA PHE A 75 -6.31 -4.38 -18.50
C PHE A 75 -5.49 -3.74 -19.63
N THR A 76 -5.34 -4.47 -20.72
CA THR A 76 -4.70 -4.01 -21.95
C THR A 76 -5.70 -3.91 -23.11
N GLY A 77 -7.01 -4.11 -22.89
CA GLY A 77 -8.06 -4.11 -23.93
C GLY A 77 -8.40 -2.74 -24.54
N TYR A 78 -7.41 -1.95 -25.00
CA TYR A 78 -7.57 -0.53 -25.36
C TYR A 78 -8.59 -0.24 -26.47
N LYS A 79 -8.88 -1.19 -27.37
CA LYS A 79 -9.96 -1.06 -28.36
C LYS A 79 -11.32 -0.77 -27.71
N ASN A 80 -11.63 -1.42 -26.59
CA ASN A 80 -12.93 -1.36 -25.91
C ASN A 80 -12.80 -0.79 -24.48
N ALA A 81 -11.77 0.04 -24.23
CA ALA A 81 -11.44 0.53 -22.91
C ALA A 81 -12.61 1.24 -22.22
N ILE A 82 -13.24 2.19 -22.92
CA ILE A 82 -14.36 2.99 -22.37
C ILE A 82 -15.48 2.07 -21.87
N ASN A 83 -15.96 1.15 -22.72
CA ASN A 83 -17.00 0.19 -22.34
C ASN A 83 -16.58 -0.67 -21.13
N HIS A 84 -15.32 -1.11 -21.08
CA HIS A 84 -14.83 -1.90 -19.95
C HIS A 84 -14.75 -1.07 -18.66
N TYR A 85 -14.34 0.19 -18.74
CA TYR A 85 -14.24 1.09 -17.59
C TYR A 85 -15.61 1.49 -17.06
N ASP A 86 -16.55 1.78 -17.95
CA ASP A 86 -17.95 2.09 -17.61
C ASP A 86 -18.68 0.88 -17.02
N ASN A 87 -18.39 -0.33 -17.51
CA ASN A 87 -18.93 -1.53 -16.92
C ASN A 87 -18.29 -1.82 -15.56
N HIS A 88 -16.98 -1.61 -15.41
CA HIS A 88 -16.29 -1.81 -14.14
C HIS A 88 -16.82 -0.89 -13.03
N SER A 89 -17.03 0.40 -13.33
CA SER A 89 -17.56 1.36 -12.35
C SER A 89 -18.96 1.01 -11.86
N LYS A 90 -19.73 0.26 -12.66
CA LYS A 90 -21.07 -0.22 -12.30
C LYS A 90 -21.05 -1.49 -11.44
N LEU A 91 -19.93 -2.21 -11.32
CA LEU A 91 -19.88 -3.47 -10.56
C LEU A 91 -20.10 -3.22 -9.06
N ALA A 92 -20.87 -4.10 -8.41
CA ALA A 92 -21.19 -3.98 -6.99
C ALA A 92 -19.95 -3.93 -6.10
N TYR A 93 -18.99 -4.83 -6.35
CA TYR A 93 -17.74 -4.85 -5.58
C TYR A 93 -16.93 -3.55 -5.73
N HIS A 94 -16.98 -2.91 -6.91
CA HIS A 94 -16.28 -1.65 -7.12
C HIS A 94 -16.87 -0.56 -6.24
N ARG A 95 -18.20 -0.43 -6.23
CA ARG A 95 -18.91 0.54 -5.38
C ARG A 95 -18.65 0.29 -3.89
N GLU A 96 -18.63 -0.97 -3.47
CA GLU A 96 -18.30 -1.36 -2.10
C GLU A 96 -16.87 -0.96 -1.74
N CYS A 97 -15.90 -1.19 -2.64
CA CYS A 97 -14.52 -0.78 -2.43
C CYS A 97 -14.38 0.75 -2.37
N CYS A 98 -15.13 1.49 -3.19
CA CYS A 98 -15.19 2.95 -3.11
C CYS A 98 -15.76 3.41 -1.76
N ALA A 99 -16.84 2.79 -1.26
CA ALA A 99 -17.40 3.09 0.06
C ALA A 99 -16.41 2.78 1.19
N LYS A 100 -15.70 1.64 1.13
CA LYS A 100 -14.63 1.29 2.08
C LYS A 100 -13.48 2.29 2.03
N SER A 101 -13.08 2.72 0.83
CA SER A 101 -12.03 3.71 0.63
C SER A 101 -12.40 5.06 1.22
N GLU A 102 -13.63 5.52 1.02
CA GLU A 102 -14.11 6.79 1.57
C GLU A 102 -14.22 6.73 3.10
N ALA A 103 -14.77 5.63 3.64
CA ALA A 103 -14.82 5.41 5.09
C ALA A 103 -13.41 5.37 5.72
N PHE A 104 -12.47 4.70 5.06
CA PHE A 104 -11.06 4.67 5.48
C PHE A 104 -10.47 6.08 5.48
N LYS A 105 -10.63 6.84 4.39
CA LYS A 105 -10.11 8.20 4.26
C LYS A 105 -10.67 9.11 5.35
N ARG A 106 -11.99 9.06 5.57
CA ARG A 106 -12.68 9.86 6.60
C ARG A 106 -12.14 9.58 8.01
N VAL A 107 -11.95 8.32 8.38
CA VAL A 107 -11.39 7.93 9.69
C VAL A 107 -9.90 8.23 9.79
N PHE A 108 -9.17 8.12 8.68
CA PHE A 108 -7.74 8.43 8.64
C PHE A 108 -7.48 9.92 8.87
N GLU A 109 -8.25 10.79 8.21
CA GLU A 109 -8.19 12.25 8.36
C GLU A 109 -8.77 12.71 9.70
N ASN A 110 -9.74 11.97 10.26
CA ASN A 110 -10.38 12.28 11.53
C ASN A 110 -10.32 11.07 12.48
N PRO A 111 -9.19 10.82 13.14
CA PRO A 111 -9.00 9.62 13.97
C PRO A 111 -10.03 9.46 15.10
N GLY A 112 -10.66 10.55 15.54
CA GLY A 112 -11.73 10.53 16.56
C GLY A 112 -13.04 9.89 16.09
N LEU A 113 -13.20 9.57 14.80
CA LEU A 113 -14.37 8.89 14.26
C LEU A 113 -14.26 7.35 14.28
N ASP A 114 -13.13 6.76 14.68
CA ASP A 114 -13.04 5.30 14.82
C ASP A 114 -13.86 4.85 16.04
N VAL A 115 -14.95 4.14 15.79
CA VAL A 115 -15.89 3.66 16.82
C VAL A 115 -15.18 2.83 17.90
N ARG A 116 -14.14 2.06 17.55
CA ARG A 116 -13.40 1.25 18.53
C ARG A 116 -12.55 2.13 19.44
N ASP A 117 -12.03 3.23 18.91
CA ASP A 117 -11.25 4.19 19.68
C ASP A 117 -12.20 5.02 20.59
N GLN A 118 -13.42 5.35 20.13
CA GLN A 118 -14.45 6.00 20.95
C GLN A 118 -14.91 5.13 22.14
N LEU A 119 -15.05 3.82 21.92
CA LEU A 119 -15.47 2.87 22.96
C LEU A 119 -14.35 2.50 23.94
N ASN A 120 -13.07 2.73 23.57
CA ASN A 120 -11.93 2.30 24.38
C ASN A 120 -10.82 3.36 24.40
N GLN A 121 -10.84 4.22 25.43
CA GLN A 121 -9.83 5.25 25.62
C GLN A 121 -8.42 4.69 25.89
N GLU A 122 -8.29 3.49 26.47
CA GLU A 122 -6.98 2.85 26.67
C GLU A 122 -6.34 2.48 25.33
N ARG A 123 -7.14 2.03 24.37
CA ARG A 123 -6.70 1.77 23.00
C ARG A 123 -6.11 3.02 22.35
N ILE A 124 -6.73 4.20 22.56
CA ILE A 124 -6.18 5.48 22.08
C ILE A 124 -4.82 5.74 22.71
N LYS A 125 -4.68 5.57 24.04
CA LYS A 125 -3.40 5.76 24.74
C LYS A 125 -2.31 4.85 24.19
N ILE A 126 -2.62 3.56 23.99
CA ILE A 126 -1.66 2.58 23.43
C ILE A 126 -1.28 2.94 22.00
N LYS A 127 -2.24 3.31 21.14
CA LYS A 127 -1.99 3.73 19.76
C LYS A 127 -1.08 4.96 19.71
N HIS A 128 -1.35 5.95 20.56
CA HIS A 128 -0.52 7.15 20.69
C HIS A 128 0.89 6.83 21.15
N LEU A 129 1.01 5.99 22.19
CA LEU A 129 2.30 5.54 22.69
C LEU A 129 3.09 4.80 21.61
N ASN A 130 2.48 3.82 20.93
CA ASN A 130 3.12 3.09 19.83
C ASN A 130 3.56 3.99 18.68
N ARG A 131 2.77 5.02 18.31
CA ARG A 131 3.18 6.01 17.31
C ARG A 131 4.40 6.81 17.74
N LYS A 132 4.44 7.27 19.00
CA LYS A 132 5.62 7.94 19.56
C LYS A 132 6.86 7.04 19.55
N ARG A 133 6.68 5.75 19.81
CA ARG A 133 7.75 4.73 19.80
C ARG A 133 8.27 4.43 18.40
N LEU A 134 7.43 4.51 17.37
CA LEU A 134 7.85 4.31 15.97
C LEU A 134 8.77 5.41 15.46
N VAL A 135 8.63 6.65 15.93
CA VAL A 135 9.47 7.79 15.48
C VAL A 135 10.96 7.50 15.63
N PRO A 136 11.50 7.20 16.83
CA PRO A 136 12.92 6.91 16.99
C PRO A 136 13.37 5.63 16.26
N ILE A 137 12.49 4.65 16.03
CA ILE A 137 12.81 3.45 15.23
C ILE A 137 13.06 3.84 13.77
N ILE A 138 12.20 4.69 13.20
CA ILE A 138 12.34 5.20 11.84
C ILE A 138 13.59 6.07 11.73
N GLU A 139 13.88 6.92 12.73
CA GLU A 139 15.10 7.72 12.76
C GLU A 139 16.37 6.85 12.71
N ILE A 140 16.41 5.73 13.45
CA ILE A 140 17.51 4.78 13.38
C ILE A 140 17.62 4.20 11.97
N ILE A 141 16.50 3.80 11.36
CA ILE A 141 16.50 3.23 10.01
C ILE A 141 17.05 4.24 8.99
N LEU A 142 16.60 5.48 9.06
CA LEU A 142 17.08 6.57 8.21
C LEU A 142 18.55 6.88 8.44
N PHE A 143 19.00 6.89 9.70
CA PHE A 143 20.39 7.11 10.06
C PHE A 143 21.29 6.03 9.44
N LEU A 144 20.99 4.75 9.68
CA LEU A 144 21.76 3.63 9.14
C LEU A 144 21.77 3.64 7.62
N GLY A 145 20.62 3.89 6.98
CA GLY A 145 20.53 4.01 5.53
C GLY A 145 21.38 5.14 4.95
N ARG A 146 21.40 6.31 5.61
CA ARG A 146 22.22 7.46 5.18
C ARG A 146 23.72 7.27 5.39
N GLN A 147 24.10 6.47 6.37
CA GLN A 147 25.50 6.15 6.66
C GLN A 147 25.97 4.88 5.93
N GLU A 148 25.10 4.29 5.08
CA GLU A 148 25.37 3.04 4.36
C GLU A 148 25.76 1.88 5.30
N LEU A 149 25.25 1.92 6.54
CA LEU A 149 25.51 0.91 7.55
C LEU A 149 24.50 -0.23 7.43
N THR A 150 25.01 -1.46 7.50
CA THR A 150 24.17 -2.65 7.50
C THR A 150 23.29 -2.70 8.75
N PHE A 151 22.03 -3.12 8.59
CA PHE A 151 21.08 -3.20 9.70
C PHE A 151 21.35 -4.39 10.62
N ARG A 152 21.73 -5.52 10.02
CA ARG A 152 21.91 -6.83 10.69
C ARG A 152 23.39 -7.10 10.94
N GLY A 153 23.67 -7.83 12.03
CA GLY A 153 24.99 -8.38 12.31
C GLY A 153 25.27 -9.67 11.53
N HIS A 154 26.45 -10.25 11.79
CA HIS A 154 26.96 -11.43 11.09
C HIS A 154 26.21 -12.74 11.42
N ARG A 155 25.62 -12.83 12.62
CA ARG A 155 24.86 -14.02 13.06
C ARG A 155 23.37 -13.77 12.92
N GLY A 156 22.67 -14.70 12.26
CA GLY A 156 21.22 -14.71 12.16
C GLY A 156 20.61 -15.04 13.53
N GLU A 157 20.47 -14.06 14.41
CA GLU A 157 19.91 -14.32 15.73
C GLU A 157 18.40 -14.10 15.73
N SER A 158 17.70 -15.23 15.82
CA SER A 158 16.26 -15.40 16.04
C SER A 158 15.85 -15.15 17.50
N GLU A 159 16.51 -14.22 18.19
CA GLU A 159 16.24 -13.92 19.61
C GLU A 159 15.67 -12.51 19.84
N LYS A 160 14.92 -12.40 20.94
CA LYS A 160 14.39 -11.14 21.47
C LYS A 160 15.52 -10.11 21.61
N LEU A 161 15.17 -8.82 21.51
CA LEU A 161 16.12 -7.75 21.80
C LEU A 161 16.55 -7.84 23.27
N ILE A 162 17.81 -8.19 23.51
CA ILE A 162 18.43 -8.14 24.84
C ILE A 162 18.84 -6.68 25.08
N ILE A 163 18.42 -6.09 26.20
CA ILE A 163 18.68 -4.67 26.53
C ILE A 163 20.17 -4.43 26.84
N GLU A 164 20.82 -5.42 27.44
CA GLU A 164 22.24 -5.41 27.74
C GLU A 164 23.08 -5.47 26.44
N GLU A 165 24.26 -4.84 26.47
CA GLU A 165 25.16 -4.89 25.33
C GLU A 165 25.77 -6.29 25.21
N PRO A 166 25.65 -6.94 24.05
CA PRO A 166 26.27 -8.23 23.81
C PRO A 166 27.80 -8.09 23.73
N LYS A 167 28.50 -9.20 23.98
CA LYS A 167 29.97 -9.27 23.84
C LYS A 167 30.45 -9.06 22.40
N GLN A 168 29.61 -9.39 21.41
CA GLN A 168 29.90 -9.25 19.98
C GLN A 168 28.80 -8.42 19.33
N ASN A 169 29.12 -7.67 18.27
CA ASN A 169 28.14 -6.85 17.56
C ASN A 169 27.04 -7.72 16.92
N ASP A 170 25.82 -7.62 17.45
CA ASP A 170 24.62 -8.33 16.99
C ASP A 170 23.82 -7.54 15.93
N GLY A 171 24.35 -6.41 15.48
CA GLY A 171 23.84 -5.60 14.39
C GLY A 171 23.61 -4.14 14.75
N ASN A 172 23.92 -3.24 13.82
CA ASN A 172 23.88 -1.79 14.06
C ASN A 172 22.48 -1.29 14.43
N PHE A 173 21.42 -1.93 13.92
CA PHE A 173 20.05 -1.58 14.32
C PHE A 173 19.78 -1.86 15.80
N ARG A 174 20.20 -3.03 16.30
CA ARG A 174 20.02 -3.43 17.71
C ARG A 174 20.89 -2.57 18.63
N ALA A 175 22.14 -2.32 18.23
CA ALA A 175 23.03 -1.39 18.95
C ALA A 175 22.43 0.03 19.05
N ALA A 176 21.91 0.58 17.95
CA ALA A 176 21.30 1.91 17.95
C ALA A 176 20.01 1.97 18.78
N LEU A 177 19.21 0.90 18.79
CA LEU A 177 18.05 0.79 19.69
C LEU A 177 18.48 0.83 21.17
N ARG A 178 19.50 0.07 21.57
CA ARG A 178 20.02 0.11 22.95
C ARG A 178 20.56 1.48 23.31
N LEU A 179 21.28 2.13 22.40
CA LEU A 179 21.81 3.47 22.61
C LEU A 179 20.68 4.47 22.91
N ARG A 180 19.59 4.41 22.14
CA ARG A 180 18.41 5.26 22.37
C ARG A 180 17.70 4.94 23.69
N LEU A 181 17.59 3.66 24.06
CA LEU A 181 17.05 3.23 25.36
C LEU A 181 17.87 3.79 26.53
N LYS A 182 19.21 3.71 26.45
CA LYS A 182 20.13 4.27 27.45
C LYS A 182 20.03 5.80 27.55
N GLY A 183 19.79 6.47 26.43
CA GLY A 183 19.53 7.91 26.37
C GLY A 183 18.16 8.34 26.91
N GLY A 184 17.39 7.44 27.54
CA GLY A 184 16.09 7.74 28.15
C GLY A 184 14.90 7.69 27.19
N ILE A 185 15.12 7.40 25.91
CA ILE A 185 14.05 7.27 24.92
C ILE A 185 13.47 5.86 25.02
N ARG A 186 12.27 5.75 25.60
CA ARG A 186 11.55 4.48 25.73
C ARG A 186 10.73 4.20 24.47
N PHE A 187 11.06 3.09 23.80
CA PHE A 187 10.22 2.46 22.78
C PHE A 187 9.07 1.68 23.40
#